data_AF-A0A2W6C1P4-F1
#
_entry.id   AF-A0A2W6C1P4-F1
#
_cell.length_a   1.000
_cell.length_b   1.000
_cell.length_c   1.000
_cell.angle_alpha   90.00
_cell.angle_beta   90.00
_cell.angle_gamma   90.00
#
_symmetry.space_group_name_H-M   'P 1'
#
loop_
_entity.id
_entity.type
_entity.pdbx_description
1 polymer ?
#
loop_
_entity_poly.entity_id
_entity_poly.type
_entity_poly.pdbx_seq_one_letter_code
_entity_poly.pdbx_strand_id
1 'polypeptide(L)'
;ATDAQTITFTSASLTTMVTITLTSADRARLDGWVAPGGGVSIEVRVSDGSQHTTADADGRFVFDDVPRGLAQFVLRPPTGSTQSTVITPSIEI
;
A
#
# COMPACT_ATOMS: atom_id res chain seq x y z
N ALA A 1 7.30 -8.29 -21.28
CA ALA A 1 6.00 -8.00 -20.65
C ALA A 1 6.30 -7.41 -19.30
N THR A 2 5.70 -6.27 -18.94
CA THR A 2 5.77 -5.75 -17.58
C THR A 2 4.94 -6.69 -16.71
N ASP A 3 5.59 -7.45 -15.83
CA ASP A 3 4.91 -8.38 -14.94
C ASP A 3 4.13 -7.57 -13.89
N ALA A 4 2.85 -7.88 -13.75
CA ALA A 4 1.94 -7.16 -12.86
C ALA A 4 1.21 -8.16 -11.98
N GLN A 5 1.44 -8.05 -10.68
CA GLN A 5 0.81 -8.89 -9.66
C GLN A 5 -0.15 -8.05 -8.83
N THR A 6 -1.31 -8.59 -8.47
CA THR A 6 -2.29 -7.90 -7.62
C THR A 6 -2.52 -8.69 -6.35
N ILE A 7 -2.44 -8.00 -5.22
CA ILE A 7 -2.58 -8.57 -3.89
C ILE A 7 -3.71 -7.85 -3.17
N THR A 8 -4.56 -8.61 -2.48
CA THR A 8 -5.63 -8.08 -1.65
C THR A 8 -5.39 -8.45 -0.20
N PHE A 9 -5.37 -7.44 0.66
CA PHE A 9 -5.39 -7.57 2.11
C PHE A 9 -6.78 -7.24 2.63
N THR A 10 -7.30 -8.09 3.49
CA THR A 10 -8.60 -7.86 4.14
C THR A 10 -8.43 -7.96 5.64
N SER A 11 -8.99 -7.01 6.35
CA SER A 11 -9.09 -6.97 7.81
C SER A 11 -10.54 -6.73 8.23
N ALA A 12 -10.80 -6.65 9.53
CA ALA A 12 -12.13 -6.33 10.04
C ALA A 12 -12.56 -4.88 9.71
N SER A 13 -11.62 -3.95 9.51
CA SER A 13 -11.90 -2.52 9.34
C SER A 13 -11.60 -1.98 7.94
N LEU A 14 -10.65 -2.60 7.22
CA LEU A 14 -10.17 -2.14 5.92
C LEU A 14 -9.96 -3.30 4.96
N THR A 15 -10.26 -3.06 3.69
CA THR A 15 -9.81 -3.86 2.54
C THR A 15 -8.84 -3.02 1.72
N THR A 16 -7.74 -3.60 1.28
CA THR A 16 -6.74 -2.92 0.46
C THR A 16 -6.31 -3.81 -0.67
N MET A 17 -6.39 -3.31 -1.89
CA MET A 17 -5.88 -3.96 -3.08
C MET A 17 -4.67 -3.18 -3.58
N VAL A 18 -3.58 -3.88 -3.93
CA VAL A 18 -2.37 -3.27 -4.47
C VAL A 18 -1.95 -4.05 -5.70
N THR A 19 -1.83 -3.34 -6.82
CA THR A 19 -1.19 -3.82 -8.05
C THR A 19 0.26 -3.37 -8.05
N ILE A 20 1.17 -4.33 -8.20
CA ILE A 20 2.61 -4.12 -8.24
C ILE A 20 3.04 -4.30 -9.68
N THR A 21 3.65 -3.26 -10.26
CA THR A 21 4.18 -3.30 -11.62
C THR A 21 5.69 -3.10 -11.56
N LEU A 22 6.46 -4.08 -12.02
CA LEU A 22 7.92 -3.94 -12.04
C LEU A 22 8.36 -2.88 -13.05
N THR A 23 9.14 -1.89 -12.61
CA THR A 23 9.64 -0.81 -13.47
C THR A 23 11.11 -1.00 -13.84
N SER A 24 11.88 -1.73 -13.03
CA SER A 24 13.26 -2.16 -13.32
C SER A 24 13.56 -3.49 -12.62
N ALA A 25 14.84 -3.91 -12.63
CA ALA A 25 15.28 -5.10 -11.90
C ALA A 25 15.13 -4.97 -10.38
N ASP A 26 15.16 -3.75 -9.83
CA ASP A 26 15.19 -3.43 -8.40
C ASP A 26 14.08 -2.46 -7.95
N ARG A 27 13.23 -2.01 -8.87
CA ARG A 27 12.14 -1.06 -8.60
C ARG A 27 10.78 -1.54 -9.09
N ALA A 28 9.74 -1.10 -8.39
CA ALA A 28 8.35 -1.31 -8.77
C ALA A 28 7.50 -0.07 -8.49
N ARG A 29 6.44 0.09 -9.27
CA ARG A 29 5.34 1.01 -8.99
C ARG A 29 4.22 0.24 -8.29
N LEU A 30 3.63 0.86 -7.28
CA LEU A 30 2.48 0.32 -6.55
C LEU A 30 1.26 1.20 -6.80
N ASP A 31 0.22 0.64 -7.40
CA ASP A 31 -1.08 1.27 -7.57
C ASP A 31 -2.07 0.60 -6.62
N GLY A 32 -2.65 1.38 -5.70
CA GLY A 32 -3.44 0.85 -4.60
C GLY A 32 -4.82 1.47 -4.45
N TRP A 33 -5.72 0.70 -3.85
CA TRP A 33 -7.05 1.13 -3.44
C TRP A 33 -7.34 0.63 -2.03
N VAL A 34 -7.79 1.51 -1.13
CA VAL A 34 -8.25 1.17 0.21
C VAL A 34 -9.74 1.50 0.40
N ALA A 35 -10.47 0.59 1.04
CA ALA A 35 -11.88 0.74 1.36
C ALA A 35 -12.13 0.44 2.86
N PRO A 36 -12.88 1.27 3.59
CA PRO A 36 -13.37 2.60 3.18
C PRO A 36 -12.22 3.56 2.81
N GLY A 37 -12.46 4.43 1.84
CA GLY A 37 -11.54 5.49 1.45
C GLY A 37 -11.55 6.66 2.44
N GLY A 38 -11.15 7.84 1.99
CA GLY A 38 -11.27 9.06 2.79
C GLY A 38 -10.01 9.44 3.57
N GLY A 39 -8.86 9.51 2.89
CA GLY A 39 -7.66 10.11 3.49
C GLY A 39 -6.89 9.19 4.42
N VAL A 40 -6.99 7.87 4.24
CA VAL A 40 -6.13 6.90 4.94
C VAL A 40 -4.67 7.22 4.59
N SER A 41 -3.79 7.29 5.58
CA SER A 41 -2.35 7.38 5.36
C SER A 41 -1.79 5.98 5.14
N ILE A 42 -1.05 5.80 4.05
CA ILE A 42 -0.37 4.53 3.73
C ILE A 42 1.12 4.74 3.91
N GLU A 43 1.74 3.87 4.70
CA GLU A 43 3.18 3.68 4.76
C GLU A 43 3.51 2.33 4.12
N VAL A 44 4.48 2.31 3.20
CA VAL A 44 5.16 1.08 2.78
C VAL A 44 6.52 1.04 3.46
N ARG A 45 6.75 0.01 4.27
CA ARG A 45 8.04 -0.27 4.90
C ARG A 45 8.79 -1.27 4.05
N VAL A 46 10.03 -0.94 3.72
CA VAL A 46 10.97 -1.74 2.93
C VAL A 46 12.28 -1.86 3.70
N SER A 47 13.20 -2.70 3.24
CA SER A 47 14.47 -2.95 3.93
C SER A 47 15.35 -1.70 4.08
N ASP A 48 15.24 -0.73 3.16
CA ASP A 48 16.03 0.50 3.14
C ASP A 48 15.31 1.72 3.75
N GLY A 49 14.10 1.54 4.31
CA GLY A 49 13.37 2.60 4.99
C GLY A 49 11.85 2.48 4.85
N SER A 50 11.17 3.63 4.76
CA SER A 50 9.75 3.65 4.44
C SER A 50 9.37 4.83 3.58
N GLN A 51 8.32 4.65 2.79
CA GLN A 51 7.72 5.70 1.98
C GLN A 51 6.27 5.88 2.40
N HIS A 52 5.79 7.13 2.36
CA HIS A 52 4.43 7.48 2.78
C HIS A 52 3.65 8.15 1.65
N THR A 53 2.36 7.87 1.61
CA THR A 53 1.39 8.59 0.77
C THR A 53 0.06 8.67 1.51
N THR A 54 -0.92 9.36 0.94
CA THR A 54 -2.27 9.43 1.48
C THR A 54 -3.26 9.07 0.38
N ALA A 55 -4.22 8.21 0.71
CA ALA A 55 -5.29 7.86 -0.20
C ALA A 55 -6.14 9.10 -0.48
N ASP A 56 -6.59 9.25 -1.72
CA ASP A 56 -7.56 10.28 -2.05
C ASP A 56 -8.95 10.00 -1.42
N ALA A 57 -9.93 10.84 -1.74
CA ALA A 57 -11.29 10.69 -1.22
C ALA A 57 -11.93 9.35 -1.61
N ASP A 58 -11.57 8.82 -2.77
CA ASP A 58 -12.06 7.55 -3.29
C ASP A 58 -11.28 6.36 -2.69
N GLY A 59 -10.10 6.60 -2.12
CA GLY A 59 -9.24 5.59 -1.52
C GLY A 59 -8.09 5.14 -2.43
N ARG A 60 -7.84 5.83 -3.55
CA ARG A 60 -6.70 5.54 -4.43
C ARG A 60 -5.42 6.09 -3.83
N PHE A 61 -4.34 5.33 -3.97
CA PHE A 61 -2.99 5.77 -3.65
C PHE A 61 -1.98 5.18 -4.61
N VAL A 62 -0.85 5.87 -4.78
CA VAL A 62 0.25 5.43 -5.65
C VAL A 62 1.59 5.63 -4.96
N PHE A 63 2.49 4.68 -5.17
CA PHE A 63 3.93 4.84 -4.95
C PHE A 63 4.65 4.62 -6.28
N ASP A 64 5.29 5.65 -6.83
CA ASP A 64 5.86 5.58 -8.17
C ASP A 64 7.16 4.78 -8.25
N ASP A 65 7.95 4.76 -7.16
CA ASP A 65 9.26 4.10 -7.13
C ASP A 65 9.56 3.46 -5.78
N VAL A 66 9.23 2.18 -5.65
CA VAL A 66 9.46 1.38 -4.44
C VAL A 66 10.58 0.37 -4.69
N PRO A 67 11.59 0.30 -3.81
CA PRO A 67 12.59 -0.77 -3.83
C PRO A 67 11.94 -2.14 -3.74
N ARG A 68 12.41 -3.07 -4.58
CA ARG A 68 12.00 -4.47 -4.54
C ARG A 68 12.51 -5.19 -3.28
N GLY A 69 11.83 -6.27 -2.93
CA GLY A 69 12.13 -7.08 -1.74
C GLY A 69 10.96 -7.13 -0.77
N LEU A 70 11.26 -7.46 0.50
CA LEU A 70 10.24 -7.60 1.53
C LEU A 70 9.63 -6.24 1.88
N ALA A 71 8.32 -6.14 1.75
CA ALA A 71 7.55 -4.96 2.05
C ALA A 71 6.37 -5.24 2.98
N GLN A 72 6.00 -4.25 3.78
CA GLN A 72 4.83 -4.28 4.65
C GLN A 72 4.07 -2.97 4.55
N PHE A 73 2.75 -3.03 4.42
CA PHE A 73 1.90 -1.84 4.43
C PHE A 73 1.38 -1.56 5.83
N VAL A 74 1.41 -0.29 6.22
CA VAL A 74 0.77 0.23 7.42
C VAL A 74 -0.26 1.26 7.01
N LEU A 75 -1.53 0.95 7.23
CA LEU A 75 -2.66 1.79 6.90
C LEU A 75 -3.19 2.45 8.16
N ARG A 76 -3.10 3.78 8.20
CA ARG A 76 -3.55 4.62 9.29
C ARG A 76 -4.80 5.38 8.89
N PRO A 77 -5.97 5.01 9.42
CA PRO A 77 -7.20 5.78 9.25
C PRO A 77 -7.01 7.26 9.66
N PRO A 78 -7.78 8.20 9.07
CA PRO A 78 -7.67 9.62 9.38
C PRO A 78 -8.00 9.91 10.84
N THR A 79 -7.43 11.00 11.37
CA THR A 79 -7.71 11.47 12.73
C THR A 79 -9.20 11.69 12.95
N GLY A 80 -9.74 11.12 14.05
CA GLY A 80 -11.16 11.16 14.37
C GLY A 80 -11.97 9.96 13.86
N SER A 81 -11.35 9.06 13.08
CA SER A 81 -11.96 7.77 12.77
C SER A 81 -11.95 6.85 14.00
N THR A 82 -12.93 5.94 14.07
CA THR A 82 -12.99 4.88 15.09
C THR A 82 -12.25 3.62 14.67
N GLN A 83 -11.63 3.62 13.48
CA GLN A 83 -10.93 2.48 12.92
C GLN A 83 -9.49 2.40 13.44
N SER A 84 -9.04 1.19 13.73
CA SER A 84 -7.65 0.95 14.14
C SER A 84 -6.69 0.94 12.95
N THR A 85 -5.42 1.23 13.23
CA THR A 85 -4.33 1.03 12.27
C THR A 85 -4.25 -0.45 11.86
N VAL A 86 -4.12 -0.70 10.57
CA VAL A 86 -3.93 -2.05 10.01
C VAL A 86 -2.50 -2.19 9.52
N ILE A 87 -1.88 -3.32 9.87
CA ILE A 87 -0.54 -3.69 9.39
C ILE A 87 -0.71 -4.99 8.62
N THR A 88 -0.28 -5.02 7.36
CA THR A 88 -0.39 -6.22 6.53
C THR A 88 0.69 -7.25 6.90
N PRO A 89 0.52 -8.53 6.54
CA PRO A 89 1.65 -9.44 6.44
C PRO A 89 2.72 -8.89 5.48
N SER A 90 3.96 -9.32 5.65
CA SER A 90 5.02 -9.00 4.70
C SER A 90 4.79 -9.73 3.38
N ILE A 91 5.05 -9.04 2.28
CA ILE A 91 5.02 -9.58 0.91
C ILE A 91 6.34 -9.30 0.21
N GLU A 92 6.58 -10.00 -0.89
CA GLU A 92 7.71 -9.71 -1.78
C GLU A 92 7.22 -8.86 -2.97
N ILE A 93 7.95 -7.78 -3.26
CA ILE A 93 7.74 -6.88 -4.41
C ILE A 93 8.69 -7.26 -5.56
#